data_AF-A0A444VQS3-F1
#
_entry.id   AF-A0A444VQS3-F1
#
_cell.length_a   1.000
_cell.length_b   1.000
_cell.length_c   1.000
_cell.angle_alpha   90.00
_cell.angle_beta   90.00
_cell.angle_gamma   90.00
#
_symmetry.space_group_name_H-M   'P 1'
#
loop_
_entity.id
_entity.type
_entity.pdbx_description
1 polymer ?
#
loop_
_entity_poly.entity_id
_entity_poly.type
_entity_poly.pdbx_seq_one_letter_code
_entity_poly.pdbx_strand_id
1 'polypeptide(L)'
;MQRFCFLLCLLGTFLSYGQANTEVYLFDLDMDTKGAPLSNPKNISNNHGYDNQPSFWDDDTVLFSSTRAEQTDILRFNINQGSTSSWMTNTPTGSEYSPLRIPGKDNISAIRLDLDGLQRLYEYDIKTGESEPISDLKIGYHVWYNDHILVSTVLVADRMDLAVIDLDDGSHRIVHKNVGRSLHKIPGSDLVSFISKGSSKNQLWEIKSLDVTDDKIDTILTLVNPMEDMVWLPNGALLIPNDNRISLYNPKTGDTKDFQFFDREQVFKISRMAVNPSGTRLALVTEISPMEIVQRQVDTFNKRDLDGFVSCYTDDVLAQRFPNDTMYVGKPKMLANYERFYTNTKNAKVEVIKRIAIGNKVIDEEITMVDGRQGHQVALYTIEGGLITSMTYIFPDQETSDAEAVVQEQLDAYNARDIDAFMDTYSDHISLNNFPNQVTSKGKTDMRVRYDSFFESTPNLHCKIKNRMVIGNKVIDEEQVTVNDSVVHAVAIYEVENGKIAKVTFLR
;
A
#
# COMPACT_ATOMS: atom_id res chain seq x y z
N MET A 1 -15.76 -52.74 -9.84
CA MET A 1 -14.88 -51.59 -9.57
C MET A 1 -15.75 -50.33 -9.50
N GLN A 2 -16.18 -49.96 -8.30
CA GLN A 2 -16.88 -48.70 -8.03
C GLN A 2 -15.90 -47.55 -8.24
N ARG A 3 -16.24 -46.61 -9.13
CA ARG A 3 -15.54 -45.33 -9.27
C ARG A 3 -16.20 -44.34 -8.33
N PHE A 4 -15.52 -44.03 -7.23
CA PHE A 4 -15.84 -42.91 -6.36
C PHE A 4 -15.54 -41.62 -7.14
N CYS A 5 -16.57 -40.86 -7.52
CA CYS A 5 -16.42 -39.47 -7.91
C CYS A 5 -16.28 -38.64 -6.63
N PHE A 6 -15.06 -38.22 -6.30
CA PHE A 6 -14.85 -37.16 -5.32
C PHE A 6 -15.27 -35.84 -5.96
N LEU A 7 -16.43 -35.33 -5.54
CA LEU A 7 -16.87 -33.98 -5.82
C LEU A 7 -16.00 -33.05 -4.96
N LEU A 8 -14.98 -32.44 -5.57
CA LEU A 8 -14.19 -31.39 -4.93
C LEU A 8 -15.07 -30.13 -4.90
N CYS A 9 -15.79 -29.90 -3.80
CA CYS A 9 -16.38 -28.59 -3.54
C CYS A 9 -15.24 -27.60 -3.34
N LEU A 10 -14.86 -26.90 -4.40
CA LEU A 10 -14.15 -25.62 -4.34
C LEU A 10 -15.09 -24.62 -3.65
N LEU A 11 -15.12 -24.64 -2.33
CA LEU A 11 -15.47 -23.47 -1.54
C LEU A 11 -14.41 -22.43 -1.87
N GLY A 12 -14.79 -21.45 -2.69
CA GLY A 12 -14.00 -20.25 -2.90
C GLY A 12 -13.87 -19.51 -1.58
N THR A 13 -12.89 -19.90 -0.77
CA THR A 13 -12.32 -19.00 0.22
C THR A 13 -11.73 -17.86 -0.59
N PHE A 14 -12.35 -16.68 -0.50
CA PHE A 14 -11.60 -15.47 -0.78
C PHE A 14 -10.32 -15.58 0.01
N LEU A 15 -9.20 -15.52 -0.69
CA LEU A 15 -7.91 -15.28 -0.08
C LEU A 15 -8.10 -14.04 0.78
N SER A 16 -8.19 -14.23 2.10
CA SER A 16 -7.85 -13.22 3.06
C SER A 16 -6.38 -12.93 2.79
N TYR A 17 -6.10 -12.07 1.81
CA TYR A 17 -4.87 -11.30 1.82
C TYR A 17 -4.81 -10.73 3.23
N GLY A 18 -3.79 -11.11 4.00
CA GLY A 18 -3.54 -10.51 5.31
C GLY A 18 -3.70 -9.01 5.12
N GLN A 19 -4.73 -8.43 5.74
CA GLN A 19 -5.09 -7.06 5.44
C GLN A 19 -3.96 -6.16 5.94
N ALA A 20 -3.50 -5.26 5.08
CA ALA A 20 -2.35 -4.42 5.35
C ALA A 20 -2.51 -3.68 6.68
N ASN A 21 -1.44 -3.67 7.49
CA ASN A 21 -1.36 -2.75 8.62
C ASN A 21 -1.55 -1.33 8.09
N THR A 22 -2.42 -0.55 8.73
CA THR A 22 -2.81 0.79 8.29
C THR A 22 -2.98 1.70 9.49
N GLU A 23 -2.90 3.01 9.28
CA GLU A 23 -3.13 4.01 10.34
C GLU A 23 -4.14 5.05 9.87
N VAL A 24 -4.99 5.49 10.80
CA VAL A 24 -5.95 6.57 10.59
C VAL A 24 -5.37 7.86 11.14
N TYR A 25 -5.18 8.85 10.26
CA TYR A 25 -4.77 10.20 10.62
C TYR A 25 -5.95 11.17 10.52
N LEU A 26 -6.06 12.06 11.50
CA LEU A 26 -6.98 13.19 11.51
C LEU A 26 -6.23 14.50 11.28
N PHE A 27 -6.81 15.36 10.43
CA PHE A 27 -6.28 16.67 10.08
C PHE A 27 -7.34 17.76 10.30
N ASP A 28 -6.86 18.95 10.63
CA ASP A 28 -7.62 20.17 10.43
C ASP A 28 -7.67 20.50 8.93
N LEU A 29 -8.86 20.82 8.43
CA LEU A 29 -9.12 21.17 7.04
C LEU A 29 -9.56 22.64 6.95
N ASP A 30 -8.80 23.44 6.19
CA ASP A 30 -9.10 24.84 5.90
C ASP A 30 -8.97 25.09 4.39
N MET A 31 -10.09 25.42 3.74
CA MET A 31 -10.15 25.67 2.30
C MET A 31 -9.79 27.11 1.91
N ASP A 32 -9.76 28.04 2.87
CA ASP A 32 -9.55 29.47 2.64
C ASP A 32 -8.11 29.90 2.89
N THR A 33 -7.27 29.00 3.40
CA THR A 33 -5.85 29.27 3.64
C THR A 33 -5.08 29.50 2.35
N LYS A 34 -4.09 30.41 2.43
CA LYS A 34 -3.06 30.56 1.38
C LYS A 34 -1.97 29.47 1.47
N GLY A 35 -1.94 28.70 2.57
CA GLY A 35 -0.97 27.64 2.84
C GLY A 35 -1.49 26.25 2.48
N ALA A 36 -0.98 25.24 3.17
CA ALA A 36 -1.44 23.85 3.04
C ALA A 36 -2.88 23.73 3.57
N PRO A 37 -3.84 23.19 2.80
CA PRO A 37 -5.22 23.03 3.24
C PRO A 37 -5.40 22.06 4.42
N LEU A 38 -4.44 21.14 4.60
CA LEU A 38 -4.43 20.18 5.70
C LEU A 38 -3.31 20.49 6.69
N SER A 39 -3.65 20.50 7.98
CA SER A 39 -2.70 20.80 9.06
C SER A 39 -3.00 19.99 10.32
N ASN A 40 -2.11 20.10 11.32
CA ASN A 40 -2.24 19.43 12.63
C ASN A 40 -2.50 17.91 12.54
N PRO A 41 -1.64 17.16 11.82
CA PRO A 41 -1.76 15.71 11.69
C PRO A 41 -1.77 15.03 13.05
N LYS A 42 -2.75 14.16 13.27
CA LYS A 42 -2.85 13.33 14.48
C LYS A 42 -3.16 11.89 14.11
N ASN A 43 -2.27 10.95 14.46
CA ASN A 43 -2.61 9.54 14.40
C ASN A 43 -3.64 9.22 15.50
N ILE A 44 -4.81 8.72 15.12
CA ILE A 44 -5.93 8.43 16.04
C ILE A 44 -6.17 6.92 16.27
N SER A 45 -5.52 6.04 15.50
CA SER A 45 -5.49 4.59 15.71
C SER A 45 -4.33 4.20 16.63
N ASN A 46 -3.09 4.46 16.19
CA ASN A 46 -1.85 4.23 16.93
C ASN A 46 -1.76 2.83 17.56
N ASN A 47 -2.14 1.81 16.78
CA ASN A 47 -2.12 0.40 17.15
C ASN A 47 -1.68 -0.42 15.93
N HIS A 48 -1.27 -1.66 16.20
CA HIS A 48 -0.94 -2.58 15.12
C HIS A 48 -2.21 -3.28 14.62
N GLY A 49 -2.46 -3.22 13.32
CA GLY A 49 -3.44 -4.05 12.64
C GLY A 49 -4.24 -3.29 11.60
N TYR A 50 -5.49 -3.72 11.41
CA TYR A 50 -6.37 -3.11 10.45
C TYR A 50 -7.07 -1.89 11.07
N ASP A 51 -6.62 -0.69 10.72
CA ASP A 51 -7.23 0.56 11.12
C ASP A 51 -7.73 1.32 9.90
N ASN A 52 -9.05 1.35 9.72
CA ASN A 52 -9.60 1.64 8.41
C ASN A 52 -11.05 2.14 8.37
N GLN A 53 -11.46 2.56 7.17
CA GLN A 53 -12.82 2.95 6.82
C GLN A 53 -13.39 4.01 7.79
N PRO A 54 -12.69 5.14 7.97
CA PRO A 54 -13.17 6.18 8.84
C PRO A 54 -14.49 6.76 8.33
N SER A 55 -15.35 7.14 9.25
CA SER A 55 -16.54 7.94 9.00
C SER A 55 -16.76 8.92 10.15
N PHE A 56 -17.43 10.03 9.87
CA PHE A 56 -17.79 10.99 10.91
C PHE A 56 -19.22 10.74 11.37
N TRP A 57 -19.38 10.54 12.68
CA TRP A 57 -20.71 10.49 13.32
C TRP A 57 -21.32 11.89 13.42
N ASP A 58 -20.46 12.87 13.71
CA ASP A 58 -20.71 14.31 13.75
C ASP A 58 -19.37 15.06 13.54
N ASP A 59 -19.34 16.38 13.75
CA ASP A 59 -18.13 17.19 13.58
C ASP A 59 -17.00 16.86 14.56
N ASP A 60 -17.32 16.20 15.67
CA ASP A 60 -16.43 15.99 16.82
C ASP A 60 -16.11 14.52 17.08
N THR A 61 -16.68 13.59 16.30
CA THR A 61 -16.62 12.15 16.54
C THR A 61 -16.31 11.39 15.26
N VAL A 62 -15.21 10.65 15.27
CA VAL A 62 -14.81 9.72 14.19
C VAL A 62 -15.12 8.29 14.62
N LEU A 63 -15.66 7.50 13.71
CA LEU A 63 -15.77 6.05 13.81
C LEU A 63 -14.83 5.42 12.80
N PHE A 64 -14.20 4.30 13.13
CA PHE A 64 -13.41 3.52 12.19
C PHE A 64 -13.28 2.07 12.68
N SER A 65 -13.03 1.16 11.75
CA SER A 65 -12.66 -0.21 12.08
C SER A 65 -11.24 -0.25 12.62
N SER A 66 -11.02 -0.96 13.72
CA SER A 66 -9.72 -1.04 14.39
C SER A 66 -9.48 -2.43 14.95
N THR A 67 -8.25 -2.94 14.83
CA THR A 67 -7.89 -4.27 15.35
C THR A 67 -7.43 -4.23 16.80
N ARG A 68 -8.00 -5.10 17.62
CA ARG A 68 -7.51 -5.48 18.95
C ARG A 68 -7.56 -6.99 19.11
N ALA A 69 -6.51 -7.58 19.71
CA ALA A 69 -6.48 -9.02 20.00
C ALA A 69 -6.90 -9.90 18.79
N GLU A 70 -6.37 -9.60 17.60
CA GLU A 70 -6.64 -10.31 16.33
C GLU A 70 -8.08 -10.21 15.80
N GLN A 71 -8.93 -9.41 16.44
CA GLN A 71 -10.29 -9.12 16.01
C GLN A 71 -10.42 -7.66 15.58
N THR A 72 -11.15 -7.41 14.50
CA THR A 72 -11.49 -6.05 14.07
C THR A 72 -12.88 -5.67 14.56
N ASP A 73 -12.96 -4.63 15.36
CA ASP A 73 -14.19 -4.05 15.91
C ASP A 73 -14.29 -2.57 15.51
N ILE A 74 -15.39 -1.91 15.87
CA ILE A 74 -15.58 -0.47 15.62
C ILE A 74 -15.06 0.34 16.80
N LEU A 75 -14.11 1.23 16.53
CA LEU A 75 -13.59 2.20 17.48
C LEU A 75 -14.21 3.57 17.23
N ARG A 76 -14.57 4.25 18.32
CA ARG A 76 -14.97 5.66 18.33
C ARG A 76 -13.84 6.50 18.89
N PHE A 77 -13.53 7.61 18.21
CA PHE A 77 -12.59 8.62 18.65
C PHE A 77 -13.30 9.98 18.80
N ASN A 78 -13.23 10.57 19.98
CA ASN A 78 -13.82 11.88 20.28
C ASN A 78 -12.75 12.97 20.21
N ILE A 79 -12.90 13.91 19.28
CA ILE A 79 -11.93 14.96 18.96
C ILE A 79 -11.78 15.93 20.14
N ASN A 80 -12.89 16.52 20.60
CA ASN A 80 -12.91 17.61 21.58
C ASN A 80 -12.87 17.14 23.05
N GLN A 81 -13.18 15.86 23.33
CA GLN A 81 -13.16 15.29 24.68
C GLN A 81 -11.76 14.79 25.07
N GLY A 82 -10.76 15.66 24.91
CA GLY A 82 -9.36 15.33 25.21
C GLY A 82 -8.76 14.28 24.28
N SER A 83 -9.36 14.03 23.10
CA SER A 83 -8.91 12.99 22.16
C SER A 83 -8.91 11.59 22.75
N THR A 84 -10.09 11.16 23.20
CA THR A 84 -10.32 9.86 23.84
C THR A 84 -10.91 8.85 22.86
N SER A 85 -10.54 7.58 23.01
CA SER A 85 -11.08 6.48 22.23
C SER A 85 -11.91 5.53 23.09
N SER A 86 -12.95 4.95 22.51
CA SER A 86 -13.80 3.93 23.13
C SER A 86 -14.28 2.92 22.10
N TRP A 87 -14.23 1.63 22.43
CA TRP A 87 -14.78 0.58 21.57
C TRP A 87 -16.31 0.62 21.57
N MET A 88 -16.90 0.66 20.38
CA MET A 88 -18.35 0.69 20.18
C MET A 88 -18.94 -0.71 20.14
N THR A 89 -18.15 -1.67 19.72
CA THR A 89 -18.56 -3.06 19.52
C THR A 89 -17.53 -4.02 20.09
N ASN A 90 -17.99 -5.26 20.30
CA ASN A 90 -17.19 -6.41 20.69
C ASN A 90 -17.97 -7.66 20.29
N THR A 91 -17.67 -8.22 19.12
CA THR A 91 -18.46 -9.32 18.57
C THR A 91 -17.58 -10.56 18.39
N PRO A 92 -17.39 -11.42 19.41
CA PRO A 92 -16.41 -12.51 19.36
C PRO A 92 -16.59 -13.53 18.21
N THR A 93 -17.72 -13.49 17.52
CA THR A 93 -18.08 -14.37 16.41
C THR A 93 -17.83 -13.77 15.02
N GLY A 94 -17.27 -12.55 14.92
CA GLY A 94 -17.01 -11.92 13.64
C GLY A 94 -16.20 -10.63 13.74
N SER A 95 -15.79 -10.09 12.59
CA SER A 95 -15.07 -8.81 12.48
C SER A 95 -15.87 -7.80 11.68
N GLU A 96 -15.66 -6.51 11.96
CA GLU A 96 -16.59 -5.44 11.61
C GLU A 96 -15.95 -4.30 10.84
N TYR A 97 -16.64 -3.85 9.79
CA TYR A 97 -16.08 -3.03 8.71
C TYR A 97 -17.03 -1.92 8.28
N SER A 98 -16.47 -0.81 7.78
CA SER A 98 -17.23 0.31 7.19
C SER A 98 -18.36 0.87 8.09
N PRO A 99 -18.07 1.30 9.33
CA PRO A 99 -19.11 1.83 10.22
C PRO A 99 -19.71 3.12 9.65
N LEU A 100 -21.05 3.22 9.65
CA LEU A 100 -21.78 4.46 9.34
C LEU A 100 -22.88 4.71 10.38
N ARG A 101 -23.15 5.97 10.69
CA ARG A 101 -24.32 6.35 11.48
C ARG A 101 -25.60 6.05 10.68
N ILE A 102 -26.60 5.47 11.33
CA ILE A 102 -27.92 5.26 10.73
C ILE A 102 -28.72 6.57 10.82
N PRO A 103 -29.27 7.10 9.70
CA PRO A 103 -30.07 8.33 9.74
C PRO A 103 -31.24 8.22 10.73
N GLY A 104 -31.42 9.26 11.54
CA GLY A 104 -32.52 9.32 12.51
C GLY A 104 -32.37 8.43 13.74
N LYS A 105 -31.30 7.65 13.87
CA LYS A 105 -31.04 6.78 15.03
C LYS A 105 -29.74 7.15 15.76
N ASP A 106 -29.66 6.71 17.01
CA ASP A 106 -28.43 6.67 17.80
C ASP A 106 -27.69 5.34 17.63
N ASN A 107 -27.86 4.65 16.49
CA ASN A 107 -27.21 3.38 16.19
C ASN A 107 -26.24 3.52 15.01
N ILE A 108 -25.30 2.58 14.90
CA ILE A 108 -24.41 2.45 13.73
C ILE A 108 -24.82 1.25 12.89
N SER A 109 -24.51 1.28 11.60
CA SER A 109 -24.47 0.09 10.77
C SER A 109 -23.04 -0.23 10.35
N ALA A 110 -22.71 -1.52 10.30
CA ALA A 110 -21.40 -2.01 9.89
C ALA A 110 -21.53 -3.36 9.18
N ILE A 111 -20.60 -3.62 8.26
CA ILE A 111 -20.47 -4.91 7.59
C ILE A 111 -19.76 -5.87 8.55
N ARG A 112 -20.39 -7.00 8.84
CA ARG A 112 -19.80 -8.04 9.67
C ARG A 112 -19.42 -9.25 8.83
N LEU A 113 -18.21 -9.75 9.03
CA LEU A 113 -17.74 -11.03 8.51
C LEU A 113 -17.62 -12.01 9.68
N ASP A 114 -18.51 -13.00 9.70
CA ASP A 114 -18.55 -14.03 10.72
C ASP A 114 -17.45 -15.08 10.49
N LEU A 115 -17.09 -15.82 11.54
CA LEU A 115 -16.03 -16.84 11.50
C LEU A 115 -16.33 -17.99 10.51
N ASP A 116 -17.59 -18.20 10.14
CA ASP A 116 -18.00 -19.18 9.13
C ASP A 116 -17.94 -18.63 7.68
N GLY A 117 -17.56 -17.36 7.51
CA GLY A 117 -17.48 -16.66 6.23
C GLY A 117 -18.79 -15.98 5.79
N LEU A 118 -19.85 -16.01 6.61
CA LEU A 118 -21.05 -15.23 6.36
C LEU A 118 -20.74 -13.73 6.46
N GLN A 119 -21.14 -12.97 5.45
CA GLN A 119 -20.93 -11.52 5.42
C GLN A 119 -22.24 -10.80 5.14
N ARG A 120 -22.64 -9.90 6.04
CA ARG A 120 -23.89 -9.11 5.94
C ARG A 120 -23.72 -7.73 6.56
N LEU A 121 -24.69 -6.85 6.31
CA LEU A 121 -24.82 -5.56 6.96
C LEU A 121 -25.66 -5.72 8.23
N TYR A 122 -25.17 -5.18 9.36
CA TYR A 122 -25.84 -5.21 10.66
C TYR A 122 -26.10 -3.80 11.18
N GLU A 123 -27.19 -3.64 11.93
CA GLU A 123 -27.41 -2.54 12.85
C GLU A 123 -26.85 -2.93 14.22
N TYR A 124 -26.19 -1.99 14.90
CA TYR A 124 -25.67 -2.17 16.25
C TYR A 124 -26.25 -1.11 17.18
N ASP A 125 -26.85 -1.57 18.28
CA ASP A 125 -27.21 -0.70 19.39
C ASP A 125 -25.93 -0.33 20.15
N ILE A 126 -25.58 0.96 20.12
CA ILE A 126 -24.32 1.43 20.70
C ILE A 126 -24.30 1.44 22.23
N LYS A 127 -25.47 1.28 22.88
CA LYS A 127 -25.61 1.27 24.33
C LYS A 127 -25.50 -0.14 24.88
N THR A 128 -26.10 -1.11 24.19
CA THR A 128 -26.15 -2.52 24.63
C THR A 128 -25.09 -3.39 23.96
N GLY A 129 -24.64 -3.02 22.76
CA GLY A 129 -23.77 -3.82 21.90
C GLY A 129 -24.51 -4.93 21.14
N GLU A 130 -25.84 -5.02 21.28
CA GLU A 130 -26.66 -5.97 20.51
C GLU A 130 -26.70 -5.60 19.04
N SER A 131 -26.80 -6.61 18.16
CA SER A 131 -26.75 -6.41 16.71
C SER A 131 -27.77 -7.27 15.98
N GLU A 132 -28.40 -6.71 14.95
CA GLU A 132 -29.36 -7.42 14.08
C GLU A 132 -29.03 -7.21 12.60
N PRO A 133 -29.20 -8.23 11.73
CA PRO A 133 -28.93 -8.08 10.31
C PRO A 133 -29.97 -7.15 9.65
N ILE A 134 -29.49 -6.17 8.86
CA ILE A 134 -30.33 -5.25 8.08
C ILE A 134 -30.74 -5.90 6.75
N SER A 135 -29.89 -6.75 6.17
CA SER A 135 -30.12 -7.38 4.88
C SER A 135 -29.52 -8.79 4.81
N ASP A 136 -30.16 -9.68 4.07
CA ASP A 136 -29.64 -11.02 3.75
C ASP A 136 -28.59 -11.01 2.63
N LEU A 137 -28.42 -9.89 1.92
CA LEU A 137 -27.46 -9.75 0.83
C LEU A 137 -26.01 -9.76 1.35
N LYS A 138 -25.10 -10.31 0.54
CA LYS A 138 -23.66 -10.26 0.81
C LYS A 138 -23.10 -8.88 0.45
N ILE A 139 -23.24 -7.93 1.36
CA ILE A 139 -22.88 -6.52 1.14
C ILE A 139 -21.39 -6.28 1.41
N GLY A 140 -20.70 -5.59 0.50
CA GLY A 140 -19.30 -5.16 0.67
C GLY A 140 -19.15 -3.78 1.30
N TYR A 141 -19.92 -2.81 0.82
CA TYR A 141 -19.93 -1.41 1.26
C TYR A 141 -21.34 -0.85 1.11
N HIS A 142 -21.69 0.15 1.92
CA HIS A 142 -23.01 0.79 1.90
C HIS A 142 -22.91 2.29 2.14
N VAL A 143 -23.92 3.01 1.68
CA VAL A 143 -24.21 4.39 2.08
C VAL A 143 -25.72 4.53 2.25
N TRP A 144 -26.13 5.22 3.30
CA TRP A 144 -27.54 5.55 3.54
C TRP A 144 -27.97 6.66 2.60
N TYR A 145 -28.96 6.42 1.73
CA TYR A 145 -29.58 7.47 0.94
C TYR A 145 -30.54 8.30 1.82
N ASN A 146 -31.40 7.60 2.54
CA ASN A 146 -32.27 8.09 3.61
C ASN A 146 -32.36 7.04 4.74
N ASP A 147 -33.39 7.05 5.58
CA ASP A 147 -33.56 6.14 6.72
C ASP A 147 -34.05 4.71 6.37
N HIS A 148 -34.54 4.49 5.16
CA HIS A 148 -35.06 3.19 4.69
C HIS A 148 -34.46 2.71 3.36
N ILE A 149 -33.70 3.55 2.64
CA ILE A 149 -33.05 3.21 1.38
C ILE A 149 -31.53 3.23 1.54
N LEU A 150 -30.91 2.11 1.15
CA LEU A 150 -29.46 1.94 1.06
C LEU A 150 -29.02 1.87 -0.40
N VAL A 151 -27.90 2.52 -0.70
CA VAL A 151 -27.12 2.21 -1.90
C VAL A 151 -25.91 1.41 -1.46
N SER A 152 -25.78 0.19 -1.96
CA SER A 152 -24.81 -0.79 -1.46
C SER A 152 -24.10 -1.52 -2.59
N THR A 153 -22.90 -2.03 -2.34
CA THR A 153 -22.27 -3.02 -3.20
C THR A 153 -22.64 -4.42 -2.76
N VAL A 154 -23.04 -5.27 -3.72
CA VAL A 154 -23.30 -6.70 -3.52
C VAL A 154 -22.18 -7.50 -4.15
N LEU A 155 -21.60 -8.42 -3.39
CA LEU A 155 -20.51 -9.28 -3.84
C LEU A 155 -21.03 -10.37 -4.79
N VAL A 156 -20.49 -10.40 -6.01
CA VAL A 156 -20.84 -11.36 -7.05
C VAL A 156 -19.57 -11.92 -7.68
N ALA A 157 -19.28 -13.20 -7.41
CA ALA A 157 -18.02 -13.84 -7.80
C ALA A 157 -16.81 -13.01 -7.35
N ASP A 158 -16.01 -12.47 -8.26
CA ASP A 158 -14.80 -11.69 -8.02
C ASP A 158 -15.00 -10.17 -8.15
N ARG A 159 -16.26 -9.70 -8.26
CA ARG A 159 -16.59 -8.28 -8.39
C ARG A 159 -17.67 -7.82 -7.42
N MET A 160 -17.93 -6.51 -7.45
CA MET A 160 -19.01 -5.86 -6.73
C MET A 160 -19.98 -5.22 -7.72
N ASP A 161 -21.29 -5.49 -7.57
CA ASP A 161 -22.35 -4.85 -8.33
C ASP A 161 -23.10 -3.85 -7.43
N LEU A 162 -23.52 -2.71 -7.96
CA LEU A 162 -24.22 -1.65 -7.23
C LEU A 162 -25.70 -1.97 -7.14
N ALA A 163 -26.25 -1.94 -5.93
CA ALA A 163 -27.64 -2.21 -5.64
C ALA A 163 -28.29 -1.04 -4.88
N VAL A 164 -29.56 -0.79 -5.17
CA VAL A 164 -30.44 -0.02 -4.30
C VAL A 164 -31.32 -1.01 -3.56
N ILE A 165 -31.40 -0.85 -2.24
CA ILE A 165 -32.13 -1.73 -1.32
C ILE A 165 -33.14 -0.86 -0.57
N ASP A 166 -34.41 -1.25 -0.61
CA ASP A 166 -35.49 -0.65 0.16
C ASP A 166 -35.79 -1.56 1.36
N LEU A 167 -35.66 -1.02 2.56
CA LEU A 167 -35.81 -1.76 3.81
C LEU A 167 -37.28 -1.84 4.26
N ASP A 168 -38.16 -0.99 3.75
CA ASP A 168 -39.58 -1.01 4.13
C ASP A 168 -40.31 -2.20 3.52
N ASP A 169 -39.98 -2.56 2.28
CA ASP A 169 -40.56 -3.70 1.56
C ASP A 169 -39.57 -4.86 1.33
N GLY A 170 -38.29 -4.68 1.69
CA GLY A 170 -37.23 -5.67 1.53
C GLY A 170 -36.79 -5.90 0.08
N SER A 171 -37.21 -5.06 -0.85
CA SER A 171 -36.86 -5.17 -2.26
C SER A 171 -35.42 -4.68 -2.53
N HIS A 172 -34.84 -5.17 -3.61
CA HIS A 172 -33.58 -4.64 -4.10
C HIS A 172 -33.48 -4.77 -5.62
N ARG A 173 -32.64 -3.94 -6.22
CA ARG A 173 -32.39 -3.93 -7.66
C ARG A 173 -30.94 -3.57 -7.95
N ILE A 174 -30.34 -4.27 -8.91
CA ILE A 174 -28.99 -4.00 -9.38
C ILE A 174 -29.03 -2.91 -10.44
N VAL A 175 -28.34 -1.80 -10.20
CA VAL A 175 -28.33 -0.61 -11.08
C VAL A 175 -27.08 -0.47 -11.91
N HIS A 176 -25.95 -1.00 -11.43
CA HIS A 176 -24.69 -0.94 -12.14
C HIS A 176 -23.82 -2.14 -11.77
N LYS A 177 -22.89 -2.54 -12.63
CA LYS A 177 -22.00 -3.68 -12.38
C LYS A 177 -20.56 -3.24 -12.29
N ASN A 178 -19.76 -4.04 -11.60
CA ASN A 178 -18.30 -3.84 -11.47
C ASN A 178 -17.95 -2.44 -10.92
N VAL A 179 -18.39 -2.16 -9.70
CA VAL A 179 -18.12 -0.90 -8.99
C VAL A 179 -17.00 -1.04 -7.95
N GLY A 180 -16.44 0.11 -7.57
CA GLY A 180 -15.50 0.23 -6.45
C GLY A 180 -16.19 0.32 -5.10
N ARG A 181 -15.35 0.52 -4.08
CA ARG A 181 -15.77 0.53 -2.68
C ARG A 181 -16.30 1.88 -2.18
N SER A 182 -15.94 2.97 -2.85
CA SER A 182 -16.30 4.33 -2.43
C SER A 182 -17.69 4.70 -2.94
N LEU A 183 -18.63 4.84 -2.00
CA LEU A 183 -20.02 5.23 -2.20
C LEU A 183 -20.32 6.45 -1.32
N HIS A 184 -20.82 7.54 -1.91
CA HIS A 184 -21.05 8.78 -1.16
C HIS A 184 -22.31 9.50 -1.62
N LYS A 185 -23.10 10.03 -0.69
CA LYS A 185 -24.09 11.06 -1.05
C LYS A 185 -23.38 12.28 -1.63
N ILE A 186 -23.93 12.85 -2.70
CA ILE A 186 -23.41 14.08 -3.29
C ILE A 186 -23.99 15.28 -2.52
N PRO A 187 -23.16 16.13 -1.89
CA PRO A 187 -23.65 17.24 -1.07
C PRO A 187 -24.60 18.17 -1.82
N GLY A 188 -25.72 18.53 -1.17
CA GLY A 188 -26.72 19.43 -1.74
C GLY A 188 -27.59 18.82 -2.84
N SER A 189 -27.66 17.49 -2.95
CA SER A 189 -28.50 16.78 -3.92
C SER A 189 -29.04 15.45 -3.37
N ASP A 190 -29.99 14.87 -4.09
CA ASP A 190 -30.56 13.54 -3.87
C ASP A 190 -29.84 12.46 -4.70
N LEU A 191 -28.54 12.66 -4.97
CA LEU A 191 -27.74 11.75 -5.77
C LEU A 191 -26.73 10.99 -4.92
N VAL A 192 -26.43 9.76 -5.33
CA VAL A 192 -25.33 8.97 -4.77
C VAL A 192 -24.24 8.82 -5.83
N SER A 193 -23.00 9.06 -5.45
CA SER A 193 -21.83 8.87 -6.30
C SER A 193 -21.13 7.55 -6.00
N PHE A 194 -20.54 6.96 -7.03
CA PHE A 194 -19.80 5.72 -6.95
C PHE A 194 -18.69 5.66 -8.01
N ILE A 195 -17.73 4.76 -7.82
CA ILE A 195 -16.67 4.48 -8.79
C ILE A 195 -17.10 3.31 -9.67
N SER A 196 -17.22 3.52 -10.98
CA SER A 196 -17.41 2.48 -11.99
C SER A 196 -16.05 1.99 -12.49
N LYS A 197 -15.77 0.69 -12.36
CA LYS A 197 -14.49 0.11 -12.81
C LYS A 197 -14.57 -0.31 -14.26
N GLY A 198 -13.55 0.09 -15.02
CA GLY A 198 -13.36 -0.38 -16.38
C GLY A 198 -13.17 -1.90 -16.42
N SER A 199 -13.86 -2.57 -17.35
CA SER A 199 -13.83 -4.04 -17.47
C SER A 199 -12.67 -4.55 -18.34
N SER A 200 -11.84 -3.66 -18.88
CA SER A 200 -10.68 -3.99 -19.71
C SER A 200 -9.66 -2.85 -19.69
N LYS A 201 -8.43 -3.11 -20.17
CA LYS A 201 -7.36 -2.09 -20.27
C LYS A 201 -7.75 -0.84 -21.10
N ASN A 202 -8.77 -0.94 -21.96
CA ASN A 202 -9.23 0.16 -22.80
C ASN A 202 -10.44 0.92 -22.22
N GLN A 203 -10.96 0.47 -21.08
CA GLN A 203 -12.03 1.17 -20.37
C GLN A 203 -11.44 1.82 -19.12
N LEU A 204 -11.45 3.14 -19.10
CA LEU A 204 -11.03 3.91 -17.93
C LEU A 204 -12.07 3.79 -16.82
N TRP A 205 -11.62 4.00 -15.59
CA TRP A 205 -12.52 4.07 -14.44
C TRP A 205 -13.21 5.44 -14.43
N GLU A 206 -14.42 5.49 -13.90
CA GLU A 206 -15.23 6.71 -13.88
C GLU A 206 -15.84 6.91 -12.50
N ILE A 207 -15.88 8.16 -12.04
CA ILE A 207 -16.79 8.56 -10.96
C ILE A 207 -18.12 8.90 -11.61
N LYS A 208 -19.21 8.27 -11.15
CA LYS A 208 -20.57 8.45 -11.66
C LYS A 208 -21.51 8.88 -10.55
N SER A 209 -22.59 9.56 -10.90
CA SER A 209 -23.76 9.79 -10.04
C SER A 209 -24.89 8.83 -10.40
N LEU A 210 -25.68 8.47 -9.41
CA LEU A 210 -26.92 7.70 -9.49
C LEU A 210 -28.05 8.55 -8.90
N ASP A 211 -29.11 8.74 -9.68
CA ASP A 211 -30.42 9.11 -9.16
C ASP A 211 -31.12 7.85 -8.66
N VAL A 212 -31.42 7.81 -7.36
CA VAL A 212 -31.98 6.63 -6.70
C VAL A 212 -33.45 6.43 -7.06
N THR A 213 -34.13 7.45 -7.61
CA THR A 213 -35.57 7.39 -7.91
C THR A 213 -35.87 6.75 -9.27
N ASP A 214 -35.05 7.03 -10.29
CA ASP A 214 -35.29 6.57 -11.68
C ASP A 214 -34.12 5.79 -12.29
N ASP A 215 -33.07 5.52 -11.52
CA ASP A 215 -31.86 4.80 -11.92
C ASP A 215 -31.04 5.49 -13.01
N LYS A 216 -31.23 6.79 -13.20
CA LYS A 216 -30.39 7.56 -14.11
C LYS A 216 -28.96 7.64 -13.58
N ILE A 217 -28.01 7.30 -14.45
CA ILE A 217 -26.58 7.34 -14.17
C ILE A 217 -25.89 8.31 -15.12
N ASP A 218 -25.15 9.28 -14.57
CA ASP A 218 -24.36 10.25 -15.32
C ASP A 218 -22.87 10.17 -14.91
N THR A 219 -21.95 10.38 -15.85
CA THR A 219 -20.51 10.45 -15.56
C THR A 219 -20.14 11.83 -15.01
N ILE A 220 -19.44 11.85 -13.88
CA ILE A 220 -18.91 13.07 -13.24
C ILE A 220 -17.47 13.34 -13.68
N LEU A 221 -16.63 12.30 -13.69
CA LEU A 221 -15.21 12.39 -14.02
C LEU A 221 -14.69 11.05 -14.55
N THR A 222 -13.92 11.08 -15.63
CA THR A 222 -13.12 9.93 -16.08
C THR A 222 -11.74 9.98 -15.46
N LEU A 223 -11.32 8.89 -14.81
CA LEU A 223 -10.06 8.78 -14.09
C LEU A 223 -8.96 8.27 -15.04
N VAL A 224 -7.91 9.09 -15.22
CA VAL A 224 -6.74 8.71 -16.05
C VAL A 224 -5.96 7.54 -15.42
N ASN A 225 -5.90 7.51 -14.09
CA ASN A 225 -5.33 6.41 -13.32
C ASN A 225 -6.43 5.78 -12.45
N PRO A 226 -6.52 4.44 -12.36
CA PRO A 226 -7.48 3.77 -11.49
C PRO A 226 -7.31 4.19 -10.02
N MET A 227 -8.38 4.68 -9.41
CA MET A 227 -8.43 5.04 -7.98
C MET A 227 -9.62 4.36 -7.32
N GLU A 228 -9.43 3.88 -6.09
CA GLU A 228 -10.42 3.10 -5.34
C GLU A 228 -11.23 3.94 -4.34
N ASP A 229 -10.86 5.20 -4.15
CA ASP A 229 -11.46 6.06 -3.15
C ASP A 229 -11.62 7.51 -3.63
N MET A 230 -12.63 8.19 -3.09
CA MET A 230 -12.88 9.62 -3.25
C MET A 230 -13.70 10.11 -2.06
N VAL A 231 -13.69 11.42 -1.79
CA VAL A 231 -14.58 12.01 -0.79
C VAL A 231 -15.07 13.38 -1.26
N TRP A 232 -16.32 13.69 -0.94
CA TRP A 232 -16.89 15.00 -1.23
C TRP A 232 -16.63 15.99 -0.09
N LEU A 233 -16.27 17.22 -0.47
CA LEU A 233 -16.34 18.38 0.40
C LEU A 233 -17.78 18.92 0.45
N PRO A 234 -18.21 19.56 1.55
CA PRO A 234 -19.58 20.11 1.67
C PRO A 234 -19.95 21.12 0.58
N ASN A 235 -18.96 21.80 -0.03
CA ASN A 235 -19.16 22.74 -1.12
C ASN A 235 -19.41 22.08 -2.49
N GLY A 236 -19.35 20.75 -2.57
CA GLY A 236 -19.55 19.96 -3.79
C GLY A 236 -18.29 19.74 -4.63
N ALA A 237 -17.09 19.98 -4.10
CA ALA A 237 -15.84 19.56 -4.73
C ALA A 237 -15.44 18.14 -4.28
N LEU A 238 -14.65 17.45 -5.11
CA LEU A 238 -14.16 16.09 -4.88
C LEU A 238 -12.68 16.11 -4.51
N LEU A 239 -12.33 15.37 -3.46
CA LEU A 239 -10.95 15.01 -3.14
C LEU A 239 -10.68 13.59 -3.63
N ILE A 240 -9.61 13.42 -4.40
CA ILE A 240 -9.22 12.15 -5.02
C ILE A 240 -7.77 11.85 -4.59
N PRO A 241 -7.52 10.74 -3.87
CA PRO A 241 -6.18 10.38 -3.45
C PRO A 241 -5.39 9.77 -4.60
N ASN A 242 -4.07 9.97 -4.58
CA ASN A 242 -3.10 9.31 -5.46
C ASN A 242 -1.77 9.18 -4.72
N ASP A 243 -1.45 7.96 -4.27
CA ASP A 243 -0.33 7.69 -3.36
C ASP A 243 -0.34 8.64 -2.14
N ASN A 244 0.72 9.45 -1.97
CA ASN A 244 0.89 10.42 -0.90
C ASN A 244 0.39 11.82 -1.28
N ARG A 245 -0.53 11.91 -2.25
CA ARG A 245 -1.09 13.17 -2.77
C ARG A 245 -2.60 13.13 -2.78
N ILE A 246 -3.21 14.31 -2.73
CA ILE A 246 -4.64 14.51 -2.94
C ILE A 246 -4.80 15.54 -4.05
N SER A 247 -5.70 15.26 -5.00
CA SER A 247 -6.17 16.22 -6.02
C SER A 247 -7.56 16.72 -5.66
N LEU A 248 -7.85 17.98 -5.96
CA LEU A 248 -9.18 18.56 -5.88
C LEU A 248 -9.77 18.66 -7.29
N TYR A 249 -10.98 18.15 -7.47
CA TYR A 249 -11.78 18.31 -8.69
C TYR A 249 -13.06 19.09 -8.39
N ASN A 250 -13.40 20.07 -9.23
CA ASN A 250 -14.66 20.81 -9.14
C ASN A 250 -15.61 20.41 -10.28
N PRO A 251 -16.66 19.60 -10.01
CA PRO A 251 -17.60 19.16 -11.04
C PRO A 251 -18.36 20.30 -11.74
N LYS A 252 -18.47 21.49 -11.12
CA LYS A 252 -19.19 22.63 -11.71
C LYS A 252 -18.37 23.34 -12.78
N THR A 253 -17.04 23.34 -12.66
CA THR A 253 -16.14 24.02 -13.61
C THR A 253 -15.36 23.04 -14.49
N GLY A 254 -15.23 21.78 -14.05
CA GLY A 254 -14.37 20.78 -14.69
C GLY A 254 -12.89 20.92 -14.33
N ASP A 255 -12.55 21.83 -13.41
CA ASP A 255 -11.16 22.10 -13.04
C ASP A 255 -10.61 21.04 -12.09
N THR A 256 -9.35 20.64 -12.33
CA THR A 256 -8.57 19.80 -11.42
C THR A 256 -7.32 20.57 -10.98
N LYS A 257 -6.99 20.51 -9.69
CA LYS A 257 -5.75 21.07 -9.14
C LYS A 257 -5.16 20.19 -8.04
N ASP A 258 -3.86 20.31 -7.80
CA ASP A 258 -3.22 19.73 -6.63
C ASP A 258 -3.85 20.32 -5.36
N PHE A 259 -4.14 19.46 -4.38
CA PHE A 259 -4.75 19.84 -3.12
C PHE A 259 -3.74 19.77 -1.97
N GLN A 260 -3.12 18.60 -1.79
CA GLN A 260 -2.14 18.37 -0.74
C GLN A 260 -1.08 17.37 -1.22
N PHE A 261 0.18 17.63 -0.87
CA PHE A 261 1.29 16.70 -0.98
C PHE A 261 1.84 16.42 0.42
N PHE A 262 2.06 15.14 0.75
CA PHE A 262 2.60 14.74 2.05
C PHE A 262 4.03 14.21 1.91
N ASP A 263 4.82 14.37 2.96
CA ASP A 263 6.04 13.57 3.11
C ASP A 263 5.67 12.09 3.25
N ARG A 264 6.41 11.19 2.58
CA ARG A 264 6.15 9.74 2.61
C ARG A 264 6.46 9.11 3.97
N GLU A 265 7.26 9.76 4.82
CA GLU A 265 7.45 9.36 6.21
C GLU A 265 6.19 9.61 7.06
N GLN A 266 5.36 10.60 6.69
CA GLN A 266 4.12 10.89 7.40
C GLN A 266 2.91 10.14 6.79
N VAL A 267 2.78 10.19 5.46
CA VAL A 267 1.71 9.53 4.71
C VAL A 267 2.34 8.84 3.52
N PHE A 268 2.52 7.53 3.61
CA PHE A 268 3.15 6.74 2.55
C PHE A 268 2.22 6.58 1.34
N LYS A 269 1.00 6.09 1.57
CA LYS A 269 -0.01 5.86 0.54
C LYS A 269 -1.42 5.93 1.13
N ILE A 270 -2.21 6.89 0.64
CA ILE A 270 -3.58 7.12 1.06
C ILE A 270 -4.46 6.04 0.44
N SER A 271 -5.20 5.32 1.28
CA SER A 271 -6.12 4.27 0.84
C SER A 271 -7.58 4.65 1.00
N ARG A 272 -7.92 5.46 2.02
CA ARG A 272 -9.29 5.92 2.30
C ARG A 272 -9.31 7.34 2.87
N MET A 273 -10.40 8.07 2.67
CA MET A 273 -10.63 9.39 3.25
C MET A 273 -12.08 9.59 3.71
N ALA A 274 -12.26 10.44 4.71
CA ALA A 274 -13.56 10.92 5.17
C ALA A 274 -13.45 12.41 5.55
N VAL A 275 -14.54 13.16 5.36
CA VAL A 275 -14.63 14.58 5.71
C VAL A 275 -15.81 14.75 6.66
N ASN A 276 -15.65 15.56 7.70
CA ASN A 276 -16.74 15.82 8.65
C ASN A 276 -17.85 16.69 8.04
N PRO A 277 -19.07 16.69 8.60
CA PRO A 277 -20.20 17.42 8.04
C PRO A 277 -19.95 18.92 7.78
N SER A 278 -19.22 19.60 8.67
CA SER A 278 -18.85 21.01 8.54
C SER A 278 -17.72 21.28 7.54
N GLY A 279 -16.99 20.26 7.09
CA GLY A 279 -15.85 20.42 6.18
C GLY A 279 -14.63 21.06 6.82
N THR A 280 -14.47 20.90 8.14
CA THR A 280 -13.37 21.46 8.94
C THR A 280 -12.37 20.41 9.39
N ARG A 281 -12.65 19.11 9.15
CA ARG A 281 -11.77 17.99 9.47
C ARG A 281 -11.74 16.99 8.33
N LEU A 282 -10.58 16.38 8.13
CA LEU A 282 -10.39 15.26 7.22
C LEU A 282 -9.70 14.12 7.96
N ALA A 283 -10.29 12.93 7.92
CA ALA A 283 -9.63 11.70 8.32
C ALA A 283 -9.13 10.99 7.05
N LEU A 284 -7.91 10.46 7.08
CA LEU A 284 -7.39 9.61 6.01
C LEU A 284 -6.74 8.35 6.58
N VAL A 285 -6.69 7.32 5.76
CA VAL A 285 -6.01 6.07 6.07
C VAL A 285 -4.75 5.97 5.23
N THR A 286 -3.60 5.79 5.87
CA THR A 286 -2.33 5.52 5.20
C THR A 286 -1.90 4.07 5.39
N GLU A 287 -1.37 3.45 4.34
CA GLU A 287 -0.58 2.22 4.46
C GLU A 287 0.71 2.51 5.24
N ILE A 288 1.19 1.53 5.99
CA ILE A 288 2.50 1.60 6.67
C ILE A 288 3.60 1.61 5.61
N SER A 289 4.64 2.42 5.81
CA SER A 289 5.73 2.51 4.86
C SER A 289 6.55 1.19 4.81
N PRO A 290 7.12 0.83 3.64
CA PRO A 290 8.03 -0.31 3.54
C PRO A 290 9.20 -0.25 4.53
N MET A 291 9.69 0.95 4.82
CA MET A 291 10.77 1.18 5.78
C MET A 291 10.38 0.82 7.21
N GLU A 292 9.17 1.19 7.65
CA GLU A 292 8.66 0.83 8.98
C GLU A 292 8.43 -0.67 9.12
N ILE A 293 7.95 -1.34 8.06
CA ILE A 293 7.77 -2.81 8.05
C ILE A 293 9.12 -3.51 8.24
N VAL A 294 10.14 -3.11 7.49
CA VAL A 294 11.49 -3.68 7.62
C VAL A 294 12.13 -3.30 8.96
N GLN A 295 11.92 -2.07 9.45
CA GLN A 295 12.41 -1.69 10.77
C GLN A 295 11.82 -2.57 11.88
N ARG A 296 10.50 -2.82 11.84
CA ARG A 296 9.85 -3.71 12.80
C ARG A 296 10.40 -5.13 12.73
N GLN A 297 10.64 -5.63 11.52
CA GLN A 297 11.25 -6.94 11.31
C GLN A 297 12.63 -7.03 11.99
N VAL A 298 13.48 -6.01 11.85
CA VAL A 298 14.78 -5.94 12.55
C VAL A 298 14.60 -5.84 14.07
N ASP A 299 13.68 -5.00 14.54
CA ASP A 299 13.44 -4.79 15.97
C ASP A 299 12.92 -6.05 16.67
N THR A 300 12.01 -6.78 16.03
CA THR A 300 11.45 -8.04 16.54
C THR A 300 12.48 -9.17 16.48
N PHE A 301 13.31 -9.23 15.43
CA PHE A 301 14.48 -10.12 15.40
C PHE A 301 15.41 -9.88 16.59
N ASN A 302 15.79 -8.62 16.82
CA ASN A 302 16.70 -8.23 17.90
C ASN A 302 16.13 -8.47 19.29
N LYS A 303 14.81 -8.40 19.45
CA LYS A 303 14.09 -8.77 20.68
C LYS A 303 13.92 -10.29 20.86
N ARG A 304 14.29 -11.09 19.85
CA ARG A 304 14.00 -12.53 19.75
C ARG A 304 12.50 -12.83 19.85
N ASP A 305 11.69 -11.88 19.40
CA ASP A 305 10.23 -11.99 19.29
C ASP A 305 9.90 -12.67 17.96
N LEU A 306 9.80 -13.99 18.00
CA LEU A 306 9.58 -14.79 16.80
C LEU A 306 8.21 -14.53 16.17
N ASP A 307 7.17 -14.36 16.99
CA ASP A 307 5.81 -14.10 16.50
C ASP A 307 5.75 -12.72 15.84
N GLY A 308 6.33 -11.69 16.49
CA GLY A 308 6.46 -10.36 15.92
C GLY A 308 7.27 -10.37 14.62
N PHE A 309 8.36 -11.13 14.56
CA PHE A 309 9.18 -11.28 13.36
C PHE A 309 8.39 -11.92 12.21
N VAL A 310 7.79 -13.08 12.43
CA VAL A 310 7.04 -13.82 11.40
C VAL A 310 5.79 -13.06 10.94
N SER A 311 5.20 -12.23 11.81
CA SER A 311 4.05 -11.38 11.46
C SER A 311 4.35 -10.35 10.37
N CYS A 312 5.62 -10.02 10.12
CA CYS A 312 6.02 -9.06 9.08
C CYS A 312 6.00 -9.64 7.66
N TYR A 313 5.76 -10.95 7.50
CA TYR A 313 5.91 -11.67 6.23
C TYR A 313 4.58 -12.16 5.66
N THR A 314 4.51 -12.41 4.35
CA THR A 314 3.42 -13.18 3.75
C THR A 314 3.57 -14.67 4.00
N ASP A 315 2.48 -15.43 3.92
CA ASP A 315 2.49 -16.88 4.18
C ASP A 315 3.40 -17.65 3.22
N ASP A 316 3.55 -17.13 2.00
CA ASP A 316 4.34 -17.67 0.89
C ASP A 316 5.69 -16.99 0.70
N VAL A 317 6.16 -16.23 1.70
CA VAL A 317 7.41 -15.45 1.64
C VAL A 317 8.58 -16.21 1.00
N LEU A 318 9.26 -15.57 0.05
CA LEU A 318 10.42 -16.10 -0.65
C LEU A 318 11.72 -15.61 0.01
N ALA A 319 12.55 -16.54 0.50
CA ALA A 319 13.92 -16.23 0.89
C ALA A 319 14.90 -16.75 -0.16
N GLN A 320 15.81 -15.90 -0.62
CA GLN A 320 16.73 -16.22 -1.72
C GLN A 320 18.10 -15.55 -1.54
N ARG A 321 19.10 -16.09 -2.23
CA ARG A 321 20.38 -15.41 -2.47
C ARG A 321 20.28 -14.65 -3.78
N PHE A 322 20.89 -13.47 -3.81
CA PHE A 322 20.92 -12.65 -5.01
C PHE A 322 21.62 -13.39 -6.17
N PRO A 323 21.12 -13.29 -7.42
CA PRO A 323 19.93 -12.52 -7.79
C PRO A 323 18.60 -13.25 -7.56
N ASN A 324 18.59 -14.58 -7.62
CA ASN A 324 17.35 -15.37 -7.64
C ASN A 324 17.49 -16.83 -7.19
N ASP A 325 18.51 -17.17 -6.38
CA ASP A 325 18.73 -18.55 -5.91
C ASP A 325 17.91 -18.83 -4.63
N THR A 326 16.81 -19.56 -4.78
CA THR A 326 15.87 -19.83 -3.70
C THR A 326 16.51 -20.60 -2.55
N MET A 327 16.50 -20.02 -1.36
CA MET A 327 16.90 -20.68 -0.11
C MET A 327 15.73 -21.46 0.49
N TYR A 328 14.57 -20.82 0.64
CA TYR A 328 13.32 -21.45 1.07
C TYR A 328 12.10 -20.61 0.70
N VAL A 329 10.91 -21.23 0.81
CA VAL A 329 9.62 -20.60 0.55
C VAL A 329 8.68 -20.91 1.71
N GLY A 330 7.95 -19.89 2.14
CA GLY A 330 6.82 -19.96 3.06
C GLY A 330 7.18 -19.81 4.54
N LYS A 331 6.24 -19.26 5.30
CA LYS A 331 6.34 -19.07 6.76
C LYS A 331 6.68 -20.34 7.54
N PRO A 332 6.13 -21.53 7.22
CA PRO A 332 6.47 -22.74 8.00
C PRO A 332 7.96 -23.06 7.99
N LYS A 333 8.64 -22.87 6.85
CA LYS A 333 10.09 -23.06 6.76
C LYS A 333 10.86 -21.95 7.48
N MET A 334 10.39 -20.71 7.37
CA MET A 334 10.96 -19.57 8.10
C MET A 334 10.93 -19.82 9.61
N LEU A 335 9.75 -20.13 10.15
CA LEU A 335 9.54 -20.38 11.58
C LEU A 335 10.48 -21.48 12.08
N ALA A 336 10.51 -22.64 11.43
CA ALA A 336 11.41 -23.73 11.80
C ALA A 336 12.91 -23.33 11.77
N ASN A 337 13.32 -22.50 10.80
CA ASN A 337 14.70 -22.02 10.69
C ASN A 337 15.06 -21.06 11.82
N TYR A 338 14.20 -20.09 12.14
CA TYR A 338 14.47 -19.08 13.17
C TYR A 338 14.28 -19.62 14.59
N GLU A 339 13.34 -20.54 14.84
CA GLU A 339 13.25 -21.29 16.10
C GLU A 339 14.56 -22.05 16.38
N ARG A 340 15.04 -22.78 15.37
CA ARG A 340 16.31 -23.49 15.47
C ARG A 340 17.47 -22.52 15.68
N PHE A 341 17.50 -21.40 14.98
CA PHE A 341 18.54 -20.37 15.15
C PHE A 341 18.56 -19.82 16.57
N TYR A 342 17.41 -19.42 17.12
CA TYR A 342 17.33 -18.89 18.49
C TYR A 342 17.62 -19.95 19.56
N THR A 343 17.24 -21.20 19.34
CA THR A 343 17.60 -22.30 20.25
C THR A 343 19.11 -22.54 20.30
N ASN A 344 19.81 -22.32 19.19
CA ASN A 344 21.25 -22.62 19.05
C ASN A 344 22.16 -21.40 19.24
N THR A 345 21.61 -20.22 19.53
CA THR A 345 22.38 -18.99 19.74
C THR A 345 22.08 -18.40 21.11
N LYS A 346 23.09 -17.83 21.77
CA LYS A 346 22.88 -17.12 23.05
C LYS A 346 22.52 -15.66 22.79
N ASN A 347 23.28 -15.01 21.92
CA ASN A 347 23.10 -13.62 21.55
C ASN A 347 23.09 -13.50 20.02
N ALA A 348 22.09 -12.81 19.48
CA ALA A 348 21.99 -12.45 18.08
C ALA A 348 21.49 -11.01 17.97
N LYS A 349 22.14 -10.20 17.16
CA LYS A 349 21.72 -8.83 16.86
C LYS A 349 22.02 -8.49 15.40
N VAL A 350 21.14 -7.73 14.77
CA VAL A 350 21.33 -7.06 13.49
C VAL A 350 21.42 -5.56 13.74
N GLU A 351 22.42 -4.93 13.15
CA GLU A 351 22.58 -3.49 13.09
C GLU A 351 22.50 -3.04 11.62
N VAL A 352 21.54 -2.17 11.31
CA VAL A 352 21.39 -1.58 9.98
C VAL A 352 22.32 -0.37 9.89
N ILE A 353 23.32 -0.45 9.01
CA ILE A 353 24.32 0.59 8.78
C ILE A 353 23.80 1.65 7.82
N LYS A 354 23.19 1.20 6.72
CA LYS A 354 22.59 2.05 5.69
C LYS A 354 21.28 1.43 5.25
N ARG A 355 20.34 2.28 4.87
CA ARG A 355 19.05 1.89 4.29
C ARG A 355 18.80 2.68 3.01
N ILE A 356 18.32 2.01 1.98
CA ILE A 356 17.82 2.61 0.73
C ILE A 356 16.37 2.15 0.55
N ALA A 357 15.47 3.05 0.17
CA ALA A 357 14.08 2.72 -0.15
C ALA A 357 13.70 3.20 -1.54
N ILE A 358 13.12 2.32 -2.35
CA ILE A 358 12.63 2.65 -3.69
C ILE A 358 11.34 1.90 -3.97
N GLY A 359 10.25 2.65 -4.22
CA GLY A 359 8.93 2.08 -4.42
C GLY A 359 8.50 1.19 -3.25
N ASN A 360 8.33 -0.10 -3.53
CA ASN A 360 7.95 -1.13 -2.55
C ASN A 360 9.14 -1.96 -2.04
N LYS A 361 10.37 -1.48 -2.23
CA LYS A 361 11.60 -2.21 -1.88
C LYS A 361 12.42 -1.43 -0.86
N VAL A 362 13.08 -2.18 0.01
CA VAL A 362 14.02 -1.65 1.00
C VAL A 362 15.29 -2.48 0.93
N ILE A 363 16.44 -1.83 0.97
CA ILE A 363 17.75 -2.46 1.00
C ILE A 363 18.45 -2.02 2.28
N ASP A 364 18.82 -2.98 3.12
CA ASP A 364 19.60 -2.75 4.34
C ASP A 364 21.00 -3.31 4.18
N GLU A 365 22.00 -2.48 4.45
CA GLU A 365 23.36 -2.94 4.73
C GLU A 365 23.43 -3.30 6.21
N GLU A 366 23.69 -4.57 6.51
CA GLU A 366 23.54 -5.13 7.85
C GLU A 366 24.86 -5.67 8.39
N ILE A 367 25.18 -5.31 9.63
CA ILE A 367 26.17 -6.01 10.45
C ILE A 367 25.43 -6.94 11.41
N THR A 368 25.74 -8.23 11.34
CA THR A 368 25.13 -9.25 12.18
C THR A 368 26.12 -9.68 13.25
N MET A 369 25.68 -9.77 14.51
CA MET A 369 26.49 -10.18 15.65
C MET A 369 25.85 -11.41 16.29
N VAL A 370 26.46 -12.58 16.09
CA VAL A 370 25.94 -13.86 16.59
C VAL A 370 27.00 -14.56 17.43
N ASP A 371 26.76 -14.69 18.73
CA ASP A 371 27.68 -15.31 19.69
C ASP A 371 29.14 -14.85 19.57
N GLY A 372 29.32 -13.53 19.37
CA GLY A 372 30.62 -12.87 19.24
C GLY A 372 31.24 -12.93 17.84
N ARG A 373 30.56 -13.54 16.86
CA ARG A 373 30.97 -13.53 15.44
C ARG A 373 30.24 -12.42 14.72
N GLN A 374 31.00 -11.61 13.99
CA GLN A 374 30.48 -10.57 13.13
C GLN A 374 30.27 -11.11 11.71
N GLY A 375 29.11 -10.85 11.13
CA GLY A 375 28.82 -10.98 9.70
C GLY A 375 28.52 -9.62 9.09
N HIS A 376 28.67 -9.53 7.77
CA HIS A 376 28.32 -8.36 6.96
C HIS A 376 27.57 -8.86 5.74
N GLN A 377 26.40 -8.28 5.48
CA GLN A 377 25.53 -8.67 4.39
C GLN A 377 24.69 -7.48 3.92
N VAL A 378 24.09 -7.60 2.74
CA VAL A 378 23.00 -6.72 2.33
C VAL A 378 21.72 -7.55 2.19
N ALA A 379 20.61 -7.06 2.74
CA ALA A 379 19.30 -7.65 2.61
C ALA A 379 18.37 -6.74 1.79
N LEU A 380 17.84 -7.27 0.69
CA LEU A 380 16.86 -6.61 -0.16
C LEU A 380 15.47 -7.20 0.10
N TYR A 381 14.55 -6.37 0.55
CA TYR A 381 13.17 -6.71 0.88
C TYR A 381 12.22 -6.22 -0.23
N THR A 382 11.23 -7.04 -0.60
CA THR A 382 10.06 -6.59 -1.39
C THR A 382 8.82 -6.66 -0.50
N ILE A 383 8.04 -5.58 -0.48
CA ILE A 383 6.86 -5.41 0.36
C ILE A 383 5.62 -5.30 -0.53
N GLU A 384 4.57 -6.06 -0.25
CA GLU A 384 3.27 -5.93 -0.92
C GLU A 384 2.15 -6.12 0.11
N GLY A 385 1.10 -5.30 0.04
CA GLY A 385 -0.02 -5.39 0.98
C GLY A 385 0.39 -5.22 2.45
N GLY A 386 1.42 -4.42 2.73
CA GLY A 386 1.91 -4.19 4.09
C GLY A 386 2.74 -5.34 4.69
N LEU A 387 3.10 -6.35 3.89
CA LEU A 387 3.89 -7.51 4.33
C LEU A 387 5.10 -7.74 3.41
N ILE A 388 6.18 -8.30 3.96
CA ILE A 388 7.36 -8.69 3.20
C ILE A 388 7.06 -9.98 2.42
N THR A 389 7.06 -9.89 1.09
CA THR A 389 6.86 -11.02 0.17
C THR A 389 8.17 -11.72 -0.18
N SER A 390 9.30 -11.01 -0.15
CA SER A 390 10.60 -11.61 -0.40
C SER A 390 11.74 -10.96 0.38
N MET A 391 12.72 -11.77 0.78
CA MET A 391 14.03 -11.33 1.26
C MET A 391 15.13 -11.93 0.36
N THR A 392 16.01 -11.07 -0.16
CA THR A 392 17.12 -11.45 -1.03
C THR A 392 18.43 -11.02 -0.39
N TYR A 393 19.27 -11.99 -0.06
CA TYR A 393 20.55 -11.72 0.60
C TYR A 393 21.70 -11.61 -0.41
N ILE A 394 22.56 -10.63 -0.20
CA ILE A 394 23.84 -10.46 -0.88
C ILE A 394 24.94 -10.62 0.17
N PHE A 395 25.80 -11.61 -0.04
CA PHE A 395 26.94 -11.91 0.83
C PHE A 395 28.25 -11.52 0.15
N PRO A 396 29.32 -11.24 0.93
CA PRO A 396 30.64 -10.96 0.39
C PRO A 396 31.35 -12.27 -0.01
N ASP A 397 30.81 -12.99 -0.99
CA ASP A 397 31.30 -14.32 -1.42
C ASP A 397 32.64 -14.25 -2.18
N GLN A 398 33.12 -13.04 -2.51
CA GLN A 398 34.41 -12.78 -3.14
C GLN A 398 35.23 -11.81 -2.28
N GLU A 399 36.56 -11.92 -2.34
CA GLU A 399 37.44 -10.94 -1.70
C GLU A 399 37.06 -9.51 -2.13
N THR A 400 37.19 -8.57 -1.21
CA THR A 400 37.03 -7.14 -1.49
C THR A 400 37.94 -6.78 -2.66
N SER A 401 37.32 -6.43 -3.79
CA SER A 401 37.99 -5.93 -4.98
C SER A 401 37.95 -4.41 -5.00
N ASP A 402 38.64 -3.79 -5.96
CA ASP A 402 38.53 -2.35 -6.25
C ASP A 402 37.17 -1.98 -6.91
N ALA A 403 36.10 -2.73 -6.61
CA ALA A 403 34.78 -2.58 -7.23
C ALA A 403 34.23 -1.15 -7.05
N GLU A 404 34.38 -0.57 -5.86
CA GLU A 404 33.97 0.80 -5.60
C GLU A 404 34.69 1.80 -6.50
N ALA A 405 36.01 1.62 -6.72
CA ALA A 405 36.78 2.49 -7.59
C ALA A 405 36.34 2.36 -9.06
N VAL A 406 36.12 1.15 -9.55
CA VAL A 406 35.64 0.91 -10.93
C VAL A 406 34.26 1.54 -11.16
N VAL A 407 33.35 1.43 -10.19
CA VAL A 407 32.00 2.05 -10.28
C VAL A 407 32.09 3.57 -10.14
N GLN A 408 33.03 4.09 -9.36
CA GLN A 408 33.29 5.53 -9.31
C GLN A 408 33.81 6.07 -10.64
N GLU A 409 34.78 5.40 -11.28
CA GLU A 409 35.27 5.76 -12.61
C GLU A 409 34.13 5.77 -13.64
N GLN A 410 33.22 4.80 -13.55
CA GLN A 410 32.04 4.74 -14.41
C GLN A 410 31.13 5.95 -14.22
N LEU A 411 30.86 6.34 -12.97
CA LEU A 411 30.03 7.50 -12.64
C LEU A 411 30.67 8.80 -13.13
N ASP A 412 31.97 8.95 -12.93
CA ASP A 412 32.71 10.15 -13.35
C ASP A 412 32.66 10.30 -14.88
N ALA A 413 32.89 9.20 -15.61
CA ALA A 413 32.77 9.18 -17.07
C ALA A 413 31.33 9.45 -17.55
N TYR A 414 30.32 8.90 -16.86
CA TYR A 414 28.91 9.16 -17.14
C TYR A 414 28.55 10.65 -16.98
N ASN A 415 28.99 11.27 -15.88
CA ASN A 415 28.77 12.69 -15.60
C ASN A 415 29.56 13.61 -16.55
N ALA A 416 30.74 13.17 -16.99
CA ALA A 416 31.51 13.85 -18.04
C ALA A 416 30.91 13.66 -19.44
N ARG A 417 29.95 12.72 -19.59
CA ARG A 417 29.41 12.26 -20.88
C ARG A 417 30.50 11.75 -21.83
N ASP A 418 31.55 11.16 -21.26
CA ASP A 418 32.66 10.56 -22.00
C ASP A 418 32.31 9.11 -22.33
N ILE A 419 31.85 8.85 -23.56
CA ILE A 419 31.42 7.53 -23.98
C ILE A 419 32.56 6.51 -24.02
N ASP A 420 33.80 6.93 -24.30
CA ASP A 420 34.94 6.02 -24.37
C ASP A 420 35.35 5.60 -22.96
N ALA A 421 35.56 6.57 -22.06
CA ALA A 421 35.86 6.29 -20.66
C ALA A 421 34.73 5.49 -19.99
N PHE A 422 33.47 5.80 -20.30
CA PHE A 422 32.32 5.08 -19.75
C PHE A 422 32.33 3.62 -20.20
N MET A 423 32.46 3.36 -21.51
CA MET A 423 32.47 1.99 -22.05
C MET A 423 33.70 1.18 -21.63
N ASP A 424 34.80 1.86 -21.31
CA ASP A 424 36.02 1.22 -20.80
C ASP A 424 35.81 0.59 -19.42
N THR A 425 34.90 1.09 -18.59
CA THR A 425 34.65 0.51 -17.25
C THR A 425 33.88 -0.82 -17.29
N TYR A 426 33.22 -1.13 -18.40
CA TYR A 426 32.41 -2.35 -18.56
C TYR A 426 33.21 -3.53 -19.13
N SER A 427 32.74 -4.75 -18.92
CA SER A 427 33.27 -5.95 -19.58
C SER A 427 32.66 -6.12 -20.98
N ASP A 428 33.35 -6.82 -21.88
CA ASP A 428 32.82 -7.07 -23.24
C ASP A 428 31.53 -7.90 -23.24
N HIS A 429 31.26 -8.60 -22.13
CA HIS A 429 30.09 -9.44 -21.91
C HIS A 429 29.08 -8.84 -20.92
N ILE A 430 29.11 -7.51 -20.73
CA ILE A 430 28.18 -6.79 -19.84
C ILE A 430 26.73 -7.24 -20.04
N SER A 431 26.02 -7.50 -18.95
CA SER A 431 24.57 -7.75 -18.93
C SER A 431 23.86 -6.70 -18.10
N LEU A 432 22.90 -5.99 -18.71
CA LEU A 432 21.99 -5.09 -18.01
C LEU A 432 20.70 -5.83 -17.68
N ASN A 433 20.28 -5.82 -16.42
CA ASN A 433 19.13 -6.58 -15.94
C ASN A 433 18.18 -5.69 -15.14
N ASN A 434 16.90 -6.05 -15.10
CA ASN A 434 15.98 -5.61 -14.06
C ASN A 434 15.90 -6.72 -13.00
N PHE A 435 15.90 -6.33 -11.73
CA PHE A 435 15.68 -7.26 -10.62
C PHE A 435 14.29 -7.94 -10.76
N PRO A 436 14.15 -9.26 -10.48
CA PRO A 436 15.18 -10.15 -9.95
C PRO A 436 16.20 -10.66 -10.97
N ASN A 437 15.83 -10.94 -12.21
CA ASN A 437 16.72 -11.60 -13.18
C ASN A 437 16.33 -11.39 -14.65
N GLN A 438 15.65 -10.28 -14.97
CA GLN A 438 15.20 -10.00 -16.34
C GLN A 438 16.30 -9.30 -17.13
N VAL A 439 16.95 -9.99 -18.06
CA VAL A 439 17.93 -9.37 -18.97
C VAL A 439 17.23 -8.34 -19.87
N THR A 440 17.76 -7.12 -19.90
CA THR A 440 17.29 -6.02 -20.76
C THR A 440 18.23 -5.74 -21.93
N SER A 441 19.53 -6.03 -21.79
CA SER A 441 20.53 -5.87 -22.85
C SER A 441 21.79 -6.68 -22.52
N LYS A 442 22.55 -7.06 -23.56
CA LYS A 442 23.83 -7.76 -23.43
C LYS A 442 24.86 -7.20 -24.41
N GLY A 443 26.11 -7.14 -23.96
CA GLY A 443 27.26 -6.74 -24.77
C GLY A 443 27.44 -5.23 -24.90
N LYS A 444 28.69 -4.83 -25.14
CA LYS A 444 29.07 -3.41 -25.24
C LYS A 444 28.54 -2.69 -26.47
N THR A 445 28.37 -3.38 -27.60
CA THR A 445 28.03 -2.75 -28.88
C THR A 445 26.68 -2.02 -28.79
N ASP A 446 25.63 -2.72 -28.38
CA ASP A 446 24.29 -2.14 -28.25
C ASP A 446 24.23 -1.11 -27.13
N MET A 447 24.97 -1.35 -26.05
CA MET A 447 25.07 -0.42 -24.93
C MET A 447 25.72 0.90 -25.36
N ARG A 448 26.81 0.85 -26.12
CA ARG A 448 27.49 2.05 -26.63
C ARG A 448 26.55 2.88 -27.50
N VAL A 449 25.89 2.27 -28.48
CA VAL A 449 24.96 2.99 -29.37
C VAL A 449 23.86 3.69 -28.56
N ARG A 450 23.32 3.03 -27.53
CA ARG A 450 22.29 3.61 -26.66
C ARG A 450 22.80 4.78 -25.84
N TYR A 451 23.93 4.63 -25.16
CA TYR A 451 24.45 5.67 -24.27
C TYR A 451 25.06 6.85 -25.03
N ASP A 452 25.65 6.62 -26.21
CA ASP A 452 26.15 7.67 -27.08
C ASP A 452 25.00 8.61 -27.51
N SER A 453 23.92 8.04 -28.04
CA SER A 453 22.70 8.81 -28.38
C SER A 453 22.05 9.47 -27.16
N PHE A 454 22.07 8.81 -25.99
CA PHE A 454 21.55 9.37 -24.75
C PHE A 454 22.37 10.58 -24.29
N PHE A 455 23.70 10.51 -24.30
CA PHE A 455 24.60 11.62 -23.92
C PHE A 455 24.48 12.82 -24.87
N GLU A 456 24.31 12.58 -26.17
CA GLU A 456 24.06 13.65 -27.15
C GLU A 456 22.72 14.37 -26.90
N SER A 457 21.68 13.63 -26.52
CA SER A 457 20.32 14.15 -26.34
C SER A 457 20.02 14.70 -24.94
N THR A 458 20.99 14.67 -24.01
CA THR A 458 20.81 15.06 -22.61
C THR A 458 21.91 16.03 -22.14
N PRO A 459 21.87 17.31 -22.57
CA PRO A 459 22.94 18.26 -22.30
C PRO A 459 23.15 18.61 -20.82
N ASN A 460 22.12 18.44 -19.99
CA ASN A 460 22.13 18.66 -18.54
C ASN A 460 22.19 17.34 -17.75
N LEU A 461 22.63 16.25 -18.37
CA LEU A 461 22.76 14.96 -17.71
C LEU A 461 23.67 15.06 -16.48
N HIS A 462 23.17 14.63 -15.33
CA HIS A 462 23.97 14.52 -14.12
C HIS A 462 23.39 13.47 -13.18
N CYS A 463 24.19 12.46 -12.85
CA CYS A 463 23.91 11.49 -11.81
C CYS A 463 24.59 11.89 -10.49
N LYS A 464 23.79 12.00 -9.44
CA LYS A 464 24.24 12.21 -8.06
C LYS A 464 23.94 10.96 -7.24
N ILE A 465 24.97 10.41 -6.59
CA ILE A 465 24.80 9.29 -5.66
C ILE A 465 24.29 9.83 -4.32
N LYS A 466 23.14 9.31 -3.90
CA LYS A 466 22.48 9.62 -2.63
C LYS A 466 22.99 8.72 -1.51
N ASN A 467 23.23 7.45 -1.85
CA ASN A 467 23.75 6.44 -0.95
C ASN A 467 24.55 5.40 -1.74
N ARG A 468 25.60 4.83 -1.13
CA ARG A 468 26.42 3.75 -1.71
C ARG A 468 26.68 2.68 -0.66
N MET A 469 26.43 1.42 -1.01
CA MET A 469 26.81 0.24 -0.22
C MET A 469 27.81 -0.60 -1.00
N VAL A 470 28.80 -1.18 -0.32
CA VAL A 470 29.84 -2.02 -0.94
C VAL A 470 29.90 -3.36 -0.23
N ILE A 471 29.71 -4.45 -0.98
CA ILE A 471 29.68 -5.81 -0.44
C ILE A 471 30.41 -6.78 -1.38
N GLY A 472 31.63 -7.17 -1.00
CA GLY A 472 32.51 -8.01 -1.82
C GLY A 472 32.82 -7.34 -3.17
N ASN A 473 32.42 -7.99 -4.26
CA ASN A 473 32.60 -7.48 -5.63
C ASN A 473 31.40 -6.66 -6.15
N LYS A 474 30.47 -6.27 -5.27
CA LYS A 474 29.23 -5.58 -5.64
C LYS A 474 29.15 -4.20 -5.01
N VAL A 475 28.63 -3.25 -5.79
CA VAL A 475 28.36 -1.87 -5.35
C VAL A 475 26.90 -1.58 -5.61
N ILE A 476 26.22 -0.98 -4.64
CA ILE A 476 24.80 -0.65 -4.73
C ILE A 476 24.68 0.86 -4.58
N ASP A 477 24.25 1.53 -5.63
CA ASP A 477 24.09 2.97 -5.66
C ASP A 477 22.62 3.36 -5.70
N GLU A 478 22.23 4.26 -4.80
CA GLU A 478 21.00 5.04 -4.89
C GLU A 478 21.27 6.29 -5.73
N GLU A 479 20.74 6.30 -6.95
CA GLU A 479 21.04 7.31 -7.97
C GLU A 479 19.90 8.33 -8.08
N GLN A 480 20.27 9.61 -8.11
CA GLN A 480 19.41 10.70 -8.55
C GLN A 480 19.95 11.26 -9.87
N VAL A 481 19.27 10.97 -10.97
CA VAL A 481 19.69 11.33 -12.33
C VAL A 481 18.84 12.48 -12.85
N THR A 482 19.48 13.59 -13.19
CA THR A 482 18.85 14.72 -13.88
C THR A 482 18.94 14.49 -15.39
N VAL A 483 17.80 14.50 -16.08
CA VAL A 483 17.67 14.27 -17.53
C VAL A 483 16.69 15.30 -18.08
N ASN A 484 17.15 16.25 -18.90
CA ASN A 484 16.30 17.26 -19.56
C ASN A 484 15.32 17.93 -18.57
N ASP A 485 15.86 18.41 -17.45
CA ASP A 485 15.17 19.12 -16.35
C ASP A 485 14.18 18.25 -15.56
N SER A 486 14.10 16.96 -15.88
CA SER A 486 13.41 15.95 -15.07
C SER A 486 14.39 15.24 -14.16
N VAL A 487 13.94 14.84 -12.97
CA VAL A 487 14.74 14.06 -12.02
C VAL A 487 14.17 12.65 -11.94
N VAL A 488 15.04 11.66 -12.12
CA VAL A 488 14.72 10.23 -12.02
C VAL A 488 15.51 9.64 -10.86
N HIS A 489 14.84 8.78 -10.08
CA HIS A 489 15.46 8.04 -8.99
C HIS A 489 15.58 6.56 -9.39
N ALA A 490 16.73 5.95 -9.14
CA ALA A 490 16.98 4.55 -9.43
C ALA A 490 17.90 3.93 -8.37
N VAL A 491 17.88 2.61 -8.26
CA VAL A 491 18.93 1.89 -7.53
C VAL A 491 19.59 0.89 -8.48
N ALA A 492 20.91 0.95 -8.57
CA ALA A 492 21.71 0.10 -9.44
C ALA A 492 22.64 -0.78 -8.60
N ILE A 493 22.60 -2.10 -8.85
CA ILE A 493 23.53 -3.08 -8.28
C ILE A 493 24.55 -3.44 -9.36
N TYR A 494 25.78 -3.00 -9.19
CA TYR A 494 26.92 -3.30 -10.04
C TYR A 494 27.62 -4.55 -9.54
N GLU A 495 27.95 -5.48 -10.44
CA GLU A 495 28.82 -6.62 -10.16
C GLU A 495 30.10 -6.48 -10.97
N VAL A 496 31.24 -6.38 -10.27
CA VAL A 496 32.56 -6.20 -10.88
C VAL A 496 33.29 -7.54 -10.93
N GLU A 497 33.79 -7.90 -12.10
CA GLU A 497 34.58 -9.11 -12.34
C GLU A 497 35.82 -8.73 -13.15
N ASN A 498 37.01 -9.17 -12.71
CA ASN A 498 38.28 -8.87 -13.39
C ASN A 498 38.52 -7.37 -13.64
N GLY A 499 38.15 -6.51 -12.69
CA GLY A 499 38.34 -5.06 -12.77
C GLY A 499 37.39 -4.34 -13.73
N LYS A 500 36.32 -5.00 -14.20
CA LYS A 500 35.31 -4.42 -15.08
C LYS A 500 33.90 -4.74 -14.59
N ILE A 501 32.95 -3.83 -14.84
CA ILE A 501 31.54 -4.06 -14.54
C ILE A 501 31.00 -5.12 -15.51
N ALA A 502 30.64 -6.29 -15.00
CA ALA A 502 30.13 -7.41 -15.79
C ALA A 502 28.61 -7.49 -15.77
N LYS A 503 27.95 -7.00 -14.72
CA LYS A 503 26.49 -6.93 -14.64
C LYS A 503 26.05 -5.64 -13.95
N VAL A 504 24.93 -5.11 -14.41
CA VAL A 504 24.18 -4.07 -13.69
C VAL A 504 22.75 -4.55 -13.54
N THR A 505 22.23 -4.55 -12.32
CA THR A 505 20.85 -4.92 -12.02
C THR A 505 20.12 -3.73 -11.43
N PHE A 506 19.10 -3.23 -12.12
CA PHE A 506 18.30 -2.09 -11.69
C PHE A 506 17.10 -2.55 -10.84
N LEU A 507 16.85 -1.84 -9.74
CA LEU A 507 15.60 -1.87 -9.01
C LEU A 507 14.75 -0.67 -9.42
N ARG A 508 13.45 -0.89 -9.59
CA ARG A 508 12.46 0.11 -9.99
C ARG A 508 11.23 0.02 -9.10
#